data_AF-A0ABD2P517-F1
#
_entry.id   AF-A0ABD2P517-F1
#
_cell.length_a   1.000
_cell.length_b   1.000
_cell.length_c   1.000
_cell.angle_alpha   90.00
_cell.angle_beta   90.00
_cell.angle_gamma   90.00
#
_symmetry.space_group_name_H-M   'P 1'
#
loop_
_entity.id
_entity.type
_entity.pdbx_description
1 polymer ?
#
loop_
_entity_poly.entity_id
_entity_poly.type
_entity_poly.pdbx_seq_one_letter_code
_entity_poly.pdbx_strand_id
1 'polypeptide(L)'
;MDAVKQIFDQYGAIMDQEIVAVQLGCYSVALIGLTAAIRKVRPFSRFKRPNDIPKRFLEERRELTGCVKRIDPNGALLMVEHKPLISLPVISKGELPVKILGVNISGLGVSWLQTIVVDSEITFIPVKKDTNFVQCEVLLPNKNL
;
A
#
# COMPACT_ATOMS: atom_id res chain seq x y z
N MET A 1 28.33 -59.59 -3.82
CA MET A 1 27.19 -58.74 -4.21
C MET A 1 27.03 -57.55 -3.28
N ASP A 2 27.53 -57.64 -2.05
CA ASP A 2 27.32 -56.62 -1.00
C ASP A 2 28.15 -55.34 -1.19
N ALA A 3 29.38 -55.44 -1.70
CA ALA A 3 30.22 -54.26 -1.97
C ALA A 3 29.61 -53.33 -3.05
N VAL A 4 28.98 -53.91 -4.07
CA VAL A 4 28.32 -53.14 -5.14
C VAL A 4 27.08 -52.43 -4.61
N LYS A 5 26.32 -53.09 -3.72
CA LYS A 5 25.16 -52.49 -3.04
C LYS A 5 25.59 -51.33 -2.14
N GLN A 6 26.63 -51.53 -1.33
CA GLN A 6 27.14 -50.52 -0.40
C GLN A 6 27.62 -49.25 -1.11
N ILE A 7 28.28 -49.41 -2.26
CA ILE A 7 28.71 -48.27 -3.09
C ILE A 7 27.48 -47.54 -3.67
N PHE A 8 26.48 -48.27 -4.17
CA PHE A 8 25.27 -47.68 -4.74
C PHE A 8 24.45 -46.91 -3.69
N ASP A 9 24.32 -47.47 -2.49
CA ASP A 9 23.64 -46.84 -1.36
C ASP A 9 24.37 -45.56 -0.90
N GLN A 10 25.71 -45.58 -0.90
CA GLN A 10 26.52 -44.42 -0.56
C GLN A 10 26.38 -43.28 -1.59
N TYR A 11 26.33 -43.61 -2.88
CA TYR A 11 26.08 -42.61 -3.93
C TYR A 11 24.65 -42.04 -3.86
N GLY A 12 23.65 -42.89 -3.59
CA GLY A 12 22.27 -42.46 -3.39
C GLY A 12 22.13 -41.47 -2.23
N ALA A 13 22.78 -41.77 -1.10
CA ALA A 13 22.75 -40.90 0.08
C ALA A 13 23.42 -39.53 -0.16
N ILE A 14 24.53 -39.49 -0.90
CA ILE A 14 25.21 -38.23 -1.26
C ILE A 14 24.32 -37.39 -2.20
N MET A 15 23.69 -38.04 -3.19
CA MET A 15 22.85 -37.36 -4.18
C MET A 15 21.57 -36.78 -3.53
N ASP A 16 20.93 -37.52 -2.63
CA ASP A 16 19.76 -37.02 -1.88
C ASP A 16 20.11 -35.82 -1.00
N GLN A 17 21.29 -35.82 -0.38
CA GLN A 17 21.75 -34.71 0.46
C GLN A 17 22.01 -33.43 -0.36
N GLU A 18 22.55 -33.55 -1.57
CA GLU A 18 22.75 -32.41 -2.46
C GLU A 18 21.43 -31.83 -2.99
N ILE A 19 20.42 -32.67 -3.26
CA ILE A 19 19.10 -32.19 -3.71
C ILE A 19 18.45 -31.29 -2.63
N VAL A 20 18.52 -31.69 -1.37
CA VAL A 20 18.00 -30.88 -0.25
C VAL A 20 18.78 -29.56 -0.12
N ALA A 21 20.10 -29.61 -0.26
CA ALA A 21 20.94 -28.41 -0.19
C ALA A 21 20.64 -27.41 -1.31
N VAL A 22 20.50 -27.91 -2.55
CA VAL A 22 20.17 -27.08 -3.72
C VAL A 22 18.77 -26.49 -3.58
N GLN A 23 17.78 -27.26 -3.12
CA GLN A 23 16.42 -26.77 -2.87
C GLN A 23 16.41 -25.65 -1.83
N LEU A 24 17.09 -25.83 -0.70
CA LEU A 24 17.22 -24.80 0.33
C LEU A 24 17.91 -23.55 -0.21
N GLY A 25 18.95 -23.73 -1.02
CA GLY A 25 19.63 -22.64 -1.73
C GLY A 25 18.66 -21.85 -2.61
N CYS A 26 17.91 -22.52 -3.49
CA CYS A 26 16.91 -21.88 -4.35
C CYS A 26 15.82 -21.15 -3.54
N TYR A 27 15.28 -21.76 -2.49
CA TYR A 27 14.27 -21.12 -1.64
C TYR A 27 14.81 -19.90 -0.90
N SER A 28 16.07 -19.94 -0.45
CA SER A 28 16.70 -18.79 0.23
C SER A 28 16.81 -17.59 -0.72
N VAL A 29 17.27 -17.81 -1.95
CA VAL A 29 17.40 -16.77 -2.97
C VAL A 29 16.02 -16.22 -3.35
N ALA A 30 15.04 -17.11 -3.56
CA ALA A 30 13.67 -16.71 -3.85
C ALA A 30 13.06 -15.85 -2.72
N LEU A 31 13.28 -16.23 -1.46
CA LEU A 31 12.75 -15.51 -0.30
C LEU A 31 13.40 -14.13 -0.13
N ILE A 32 14.71 -14.02 -0.36
CA ILE A 32 15.43 -12.74 -0.33
C ILE A 32 14.90 -11.81 -1.43
N GLY A 33 14.77 -12.32 -2.66
CA GLY A 33 14.23 -11.55 -3.79
C GLY A 33 12.81 -11.07 -3.55
N LEU A 34 11.93 -11.96 -3.08
CA LEU A 34 10.54 -11.62 -2.74
C LEU A 34 10.46 -10.57 -1.63
N THR A 35 11.27 -10.73 -0.57
CA THR A 35 11.29 -9.79 0.55
C THR A 35 11.75 -8.39 0.12
N ALA A 36 12.79 -8.32 -0.73
CA ALA A 36 13.27 -7.06 -1.29
C ALA A 36 12.20 -6.39 -2.16
N ALA A 37 11.51 -7.16 -3.00
CA ALA A 37 10.42 -6.67 -3.84
C ALA A 37 9.25 -6.12 -3.01
N ILE A 38 8.80 -6.84 -1.98
CA ILE A 38 7.72 -6.41 -1.09
C ILE A 38 8.08 -5.10 -0.38
N ARG A 39 9.33 -4.97 0.11
CA ARG A 39 9.80 -3.73 0.75
C ARG A 39 9.84 -2.53 -0.21
N LYS A 40 10.16 -2.77 -1.48
CA LYS A 40 10.26 -1.72 -2.51
C LYS A 40 8.89 -1.25 -2.99
N VAL A 41 7.95 -2.17 -3.24
CA VAL A 41 6.62 -1.85 -3.77
C VAL A 41 5.65 -1.41 -2.67
N ARG A 42 5.85 -1.86 -1.42
CA ARG A 42 4.96 -1.61 -0.27
C ARG A 42 3.46 -1.84 -0.59
N PRO A 43 3.08 -3.00 -1.15
CA PRO A 43 1.72 -3.24 -1.65
C PRO A 43 0.64 -3.18 -0.55
N PHE A 44 1.04 -3.34 0.71
CA PHE A 44 0.15 -3.35 1.87
C PHE A 44 0.17 -2.05 2.69
N SER A 45 0.93 -1.02 2.28
CA SER A 45 1.11 0.19 3.09
C SER A 45 -0.11 1.09 2.99
N ARG A 46 -0.82 1.27 4.11
CA ARG A 46 -1.81 2.34 4.25
C ARG A 46 -1.12 3.62 4.71
N PHE A 47 -1.35 4.72 4.01
CA PHE A 47 -0.85 6.02 4.43
C PHE A 47 -1.81 6.58 5.48
N LYS A 48 -1.29 6.89 6.68
CA LYS A 48 -2.08 7.51 7.76
C LYS A 48 -1.63 8.92 8.03
N ARG A 49 -0.34 9.19 7.82
CA ARG A 49 0.28 10.49 8.00
C ARG A 49 0.78 11.02 6.66
N PRO A 50 0.83 12.35 6.48
CA PRO A 50 1.45 12.96 5.31
C PRO A 50 2.88 12.45 5.04
N ASN A 51 3.63 12.15 6.09
CA ASN A 51 5.01 11.69 5.98
C ASN A 51 5.15 10.20 5.60
N ASP A 52 4.06 9.43 5.65
CA ASP A 52 4.08 8.02 5.22
C ASP A 52 4.12 7.92 3.69
N ILE A 53 3.70 8.98 2.99
CA ILE A 53 3.68 9.05 1.53
C ILE A 53 5.11 9.25 1.00
N PRO A 54 5.65 8.33 0.19
CA PRO A 54 6.98 8.47 -0.37
C PRO A 54 7.05 9.66 -1.34
N LYS A 55 8.18 10.37 -1.36
CA LYS A 55 8.39 11.54 -2.25
C LYS A 55 8.14 11.21 -3.73
N ARG A 56 8.49 9.99 -4.16
CA ARG A 56 8.26 9.50 -5.53
C ARG A 56 6.78 9.57 -5.94
N PHE A 57 5.84 9.39 -5.01
CA PHE A 57 4.42 9.48 -5.32
C PHE A 57 3.98 10.91 -5.63
N LEU A 58 4.62 11.91 -5.01
CA LEU A 58 4.38 13.33 -5.30
C LEU A 58 5.04 13.72 -6.63
N GLU A 59 6.28 13.26 -6.87
CA GLU A 59 7.04 13.55 -8.09
C GLU A 59 6.38 12.92 -9.33
N GLU A 60 5.96 11.66 -9.23
CA GLU A 60 5.31 10.91 -10.31
C GLU A 60 3.78 11.16 -10.38
N ARG A 61 3.23 12.00 -9.49
CA ARG A 61 1.77 12.25 -9.36
C ARG A 61 0.95 10.96 -9.40
N ARG A 62 1.35 9.99 -8.58
CA ARG A 62 0.67 8.69 -8.50
C ARG A 62 -0.72 8.83 -7.93
N GLU A 63 -1.69 8.25 -8.60
CA GLU A 63 -3.06 8.13 -8.11
C GLU A 63 -3.12 7.20 -6.89
N LEU A 64 -3.77 7.69 -5.84
CA LEU A 64 -4.08 6.92 -4.64
C LEU A 64 -5.59 6.80 -4.52
N THR A 65 -6.08 5.69 -3.98
CA THR A 65 -7.51 5.46 -3.80
C THR A 65 -7.83 5.34 -2.31
N GLY A 66 -9.01 5.81 -1.91
CA GLY A 66 -9.45 5.68 -0.53
C GLY A 66 -10.91 6.05 -0.34
N CYS A 67 -11.45 5.75 0.83
CA CYS A 67 -12.83 6.08 1.20
C CYS A 67 -12.83 7.26 2.17
N VAL A 68 -13.64 8.28 1.91
CA VAL A 68 -13.74 9.44 2.82
C VAL A 68 -14.65 9.08 3.99
N LYS A 69 -14.12 9.11 5.21
CA LYS A 69 -14.88 8.75 6.41
C LYS A 69 -15.55 9.91 7.09
N ARG A 70 -14.90 11.07 7.09
CA ARG A 70 -15.45 12.31 7.59
C ARG A 70 -14.70 13.50 7.00
N ILE A 71 -15.22 14.68 7.27
CA ILE A 71 -14.54 15.95 6.95
C ILE A 71 -14.27 16.67 8.26
N ASP A 72 -13.04 17.11 8.47
CA ASP A 72 -12.68 17.98 9.58
C ASP A 72 -13.16 19.41 9.26
N PRO A 73 -14.04 20.01 10.09
CA PRO A 73 -14.52 21.38 9.88
C PRO A 73 -13.37 22.41 10.02
N ASN A 74 -12.32 22.09 10.75
CA ASN A 74 -11.16 22.98 10.94
C ASN A 74 -10.21 22.89 9.74
N GLY A 75 -10.53 23.65 8.70
CA GLY A 75 -9.71 23.74 7.48
C GLY A 75 -10.16 22.84 6.34
N ALA A 76 -11.36 22.24 6.45
CA ALA A 76 -12.01 21.43 5.42
C ALA A 76 -11.14 20.28 4.91
N LEU A 77 -10.61 19.49 5.85
CA LEU A 77 -9.76 18.34 5.56
C LEU A 77 -10.62 17.09 5.37
N LEU A 78 -10.46 16.41 4.25
CA LEU A 78 -11.06 15.12 3.99
C LEU A 78 -10.27 14.06 4.74
N MET A 79 -10.91 13.36 5.67
CA MET A 79 -10.30 12.26 6.41
C MET A 79 -10.50 10.98 5.62
N VAL A 80 -9.46 10.60 4.86
CA VAL A 80 -9.54 9.52 3.87
C VAL A 80 -8.92 8.25 4.43
N GLU A 81 -9.68 7.18 4.52
CA GLU A 81 -9.14 5.84 4.75
C GLU A 81 -8.51 5.34 3.44
N HIS A 82 -7.19 5.44 3.33
CA HIS A 82 -6.44 4.98 2.15
C HIS A 82 -6.56 3.47 1.96
N LYS A 83 -6.90 3.07 0.73
CA LYS A 83 -7.01 1.68 0.31
C LYS A 83 -5.68 1.23 -0.31
N PRO A 84 -4.95 0.31 0.34
CA PRO A 84 -3.71 -0.22 -0.22
C PRO A 84 -4.03 -1.11 -1.43
N LEU A 85 -3.03 -1.37 -2.29
CA LEU A 85 -3.19 -2.24 -3.45
C LEU A 85 -3.67 -3.65 -3.07
N ILE A 86 -3.20 -4.16 -1.92
CA ILE A 86 -3.67 -5.42 -1.35
C ILE A 86 -4.10 -5.18 0.09
N SER A 87 -5.36 -5.48 0.40
CA SER A 87 -5.92 -5.37 1.75
C SER A 87 -5.62 -6.62 2.57
N LEU A 88 -4.88 -6.48 3.67
CA LEU A 88 -4.75 -7.53 4.68
C LEU A 88 -5.72 -7.26 5.85
N PRO A 89 -6.33 -8.30 6.44
CA PRO A 89 -7.34 -8.17 7.50
C PRO A 89 -6.79 -7.58 8.82
N VAL A 90 -5.48 -7.65 9.05
CA VAL A 90 -4.83 -7.25 10.31
C VAL A 90 -4.28 -5.80 10.25
N ILE A 91 -4.51 -5.06 9.15
CA ILE A 91 -3.96 -3.71 9.02
C ILE A 91 -4.76 -2.74 9.89
N SER A 92 -4.05 -1.99 10.74
CA SER A 92 -4.64 -0.99 11.61
C SER A 92 -5.37 0.09 10.81
N LYS A 93 -6.60 0.39 11.21
CA LYS A 93 -7.42 1.48 10.67
C LYS A 93 -6.73 2.83 10.89
N GLY A 94 -6.89 3.76 9.96
CA GLY A 94 -6.29 5.08 10.03
C GLY A 94 -6.71 5.93 8.86
N GLU A 95 -6.77 7.23 9.08
CA GLU A 95 -7.28 8.20 8.12
C GLU A 95 -6.17 9.18 7.80
N LEU A 96 -5.97 9.41 6.52
CA LEU A 96 -5.07 10.40 5.98
C LEU A 96 -5.83 11.73 5.84
N PRO A 97 -5.37 12.81 6.49
CA PRO A 97 -5.92 14.15 6.27
C PRO A 97 -5.50 14.68 4.89
N VAL A 98 -6.48 14.85 4.00
CA VAL A 98 -6.33 15.33 2.63
C VAL A 98 -7.00 16.69 2.47
N LYS A 99 -6.28 17.67 1.93
CA LYS A 99 -6.81 19.00 1.60
C LYS A 99 -6.92 19.14 0.08
N ILE A 100 -8.05 19.66 -0.39
CA ILE A 100 -8.23 19.93 -1.82
C ILE A 100 -7.28 21.09 -2.23
N LEU A 101 -6.44 20.85 -3.23
CA LEU A 101 -5.48 21.84 -3.71
C LEU A 101 -6.19 23.07 -4.28
N GLY A 102 -5.75 24.26 -3.87
CA GLY A 102 -6.18 25.52 -4.48
C GLY A 102 -7.62 25.96 -4.17
N VAL A 103 -8.36 25.21 -3.35
CA VAL A 103 -9.76 25.52 -3.01
C VAL A 103 -9.85 25.96 -1.55
N ASN A 104 -10.50 27.10 -1.33
CA ASN A 104 -10.90 27.54 0.00
C ASN A 104 -12.39 27.22 0.21
N ILE A 105 -12.69 26.38 1.20
CA ILE A 105 -14.04 25.86 1.43
C ILE A 105 -14.64 26.63 2.60
N SER A 106 -15.78 27.28 2.38
CA SER A 106 -16.57 27.93 3.43
C SER A 106 -17.35 26.90 4.26
N GLY A 107 -17.92 27.31 5.41
CA GLY A 107 -18.69 26.40 6.27
C GLY A 107 -19.87 25.70 5.57
N LEU A 108 -20.58 26.41 4.68
CA LEU A 108 -21.62 25.82 3.83
C LEU A 108 -21.04 24.79 2.85
N GLY A 109 -19.87 25.07 2.28
CA GLY A 109 -19.16 24.15 1.40
C GLY A 109 -18.72 22.87 2.10
N VAL A 110 -18.34 22.94 3.38
CA VAL A 110 -18.04 21.74 4.20
C VAL A 110 -19.28 20.87 4.32
N SER A 111 -20.45 21.47 4.60
CA SER A 111 -21.71 20.73 4.75
C SER A 111 -22.15 20.06 3.44
N TRP A 112 -21.99 20.77 2.31
CA TRP A 112 -22.25 20.22 0.98
C TRP A 112 -21.31 19.06 0.64
N LEU A 113 -20.00 19.22 0.86
CA LEU A 113 -19.01 18.14 0.65
C LEU A 113 -19.28 16.93 1.55
N GLN A 114 -19.69 17.17 2.80
CA GLN A 114 -20.00 16.09 3.73
C GLN A 114 -21.16 15.22 3.22
N THR A 115 -22.13 15.83 2.54
CA THR A 115 -23.29 15.12 1.99
C THR A 115 -22.93 14.25 0.79
N ILE A 116 -21.97 14.69 -0.03
CA ILE A 116 -21.67 14.04 -1.31
C ILE A 116 -20.52 13.04 -1.19
N VAL A 117 -19.50 13.38 -0.40
CA VAL A 117 -18.20 12.69 -0.44
C VAL A 117 -18.05 11.68 0.69
N VAL A 118 -18.75 11.86 1.82
CA VAL A 118 -18.67 10.89 2.93
C VAL A 118 -19.16 9.52 2.49
N ASP A 119 -18.44 8.49 2.93
CA ASP A 119 -18.59 7.08 2.57
C ASP A 119 -18.46 6.77 1.06
N SER A 120 -17.99 7.74 0.27
CA SER A 120 -17.67 7.52 -1.15
C SER A 120 -16.18 7.17 -1.32
N GLU A 121 -15.90 6.31 -2.30
CA GLU A 121 -14.54 6.03 -2.77
C GLU A 121 -14.09 7.19 -3.67
N ILE A 122 -12.91 7.71 -3.42
CA ILE A 122 -12.28 8.79 -4.17
C ILE A 122 -10.90 8.36 -4.65
N THR A 123 -10.50 8.91 -5.79
CA THR A 123 -9.10 8.89 -6.25
C THR A 123 -8.49 10.25 -5.93
N PHE A 124 -7.30 10.27 -5.35
CA PHE A 124 -6.61 11.49 -5.00
C PHE A 124 -5.14 11.43 -5.40
N ILE A 125 -4.64 12.53 -5.95
CA ILE A 125 -3.27 12.67 -6.44
C ILE A 125 -2.52 13.62 -5.51
N PRO A 126 -1.51 13.16 -4.77
CA PRO A 126 -0.76 14.01 -3.86
C PRO A 126 0.12 14.99 -4.63
N VAL A 127 -0.02 16.28 -4.34
CA VAL A 127 0.74 17.35 -4.99
C VAL A 127 1.79 17.92 -4.04
N LYS A 128 1.41 18.17 -2.78
CA LYS A 128 2.30 18.72 -1.77
C LYS A 128 2.02 18.12 -0.41
N LYS A 129 3.08 17.83 0.34
CA LYS A 129 2.98 17.40 1.74
C LYS A 129 3.20 18.58 2.68
N ASP A 130 2.30 18.78 3.62
CA ASP A 130 2.46 19.65 4.78
C ASP A 130 2.64 18.80 6.06
N THR A 131 2.88 19.44 7.20
CA THR A 131 3.13 18.72 8.47
C THR A 131 1.91 17.91 8.92
N ASN A 132 0.70 18.46 8.70
CA ASN A 132 -0.54 17.93 9.26
C ASN A 132 -1.50 17.38 8.19
N PHE A 133 -1.33 17.74 6.92
CA PHE A 133 -2.21 17.32 5.83
C PHE A 133 -1.43 17.19 4.51
N VAL A 134 -2.06 16.55 3.53
CA VAL A 134 -1.54 16.44 2.17
C VAL A 134 -2.45 17.22 1.24
N GLN A 135 -1.89 18.11 0.44
CA GLN A 135 -2.63 18.79 -0.61
C GLN A 135 -2.72 17.86 -1.82
N CYS A 136 -3.95 17.55 -2.21
CA CYS A 136 -4.22 16.63 -3.30
C CYS A 136 -5.21 17.24 -4.29
N GLU A 137 -5.09 16.80 -5.55
CA GLU A 137 -6.19 16.85 -6.50
C GLU A 137 -7.12 15.67 -6.18
N VAL A 138 -8.43 15.90 -6.09
CA VAL A 138 -9.41 14.88 -5.69
C VAL A 138 -10.38 14.66 -6.84
N LEU A 139 -10.53 13.40 -7.23
CA LEU A 139 -11.45 12.92 -8.24
C LEU A 139 -12.48 12.01 -7.59
N LEU A 140 -13.75 12.37 -7.75
CA LEU A 140 -14.87 11.51 -7.39
C LEU A 140 -15.24 10.69 -8.64
N PRO A 141 -15.06 9.36 -8.65
CA PRO A 141 -15.52 8.54 -9.75
C PRO A 141 -17.03 8.71 -9.91
N ASN A 142 -17.47 9.00 -11.13
CA ASN A 142 -18.86 9.29 -11.41
C ASN A 142 -19.72 8.06 -11.06
N LYS A 143 -20.62 8.18 -10.08
CA LYS A 143 -21.70 7.20 -9.91
C LYS A 143 -22.62 7.42 -11.10
N ASN A 144 -22.59 6.52 -12.10
CA ASN A 144 -23.62 6.48 -13.13
C ASN A 144 -24.98 6.40 -12.40
N LEU A 145 -25.71 7.51 -12.43
CA LEU A 145 -27.11 7.60 -12.05
C LEU A 145 -27.97 6.94 -13.13
#